data_AF-A0A923QKR0-F1
#
_entry.id   AF-A0A923QKR0-F1
#
_cell.length_a   1.000
_cell.length_b   1.000
_cell.length_c   1.000
_cell.angle_alpha   90.00
_cell.angle_beta   90.00
_cell.angle_gamma   90.00
#
_symmetry.space_group_name_H-M   'P 1'
#
loop_
_entity.id
_entity.type
_entity.pdbx_description
1 polymer ?
#
loop_
_entity_poly.entity_id
_entity_poly.type
_entity_poly.pdbx_seq_one_letter_code
_entity_poly.pdbx_strand_id
1 'polypeptide(L)'
;MKKLLETIQNIYRIEELRYKLVLTFWMLVIYRFGTYVTIPGVDPNMLQGSAKQADGGIFGLINMFAGGAFARGSIFALGIMPYISASIVVQLLSLAVPSFQKMQKEGEEGRRKINQFTRYLTIAITAVQSIGFLINLKSENPQAIISMTNPTALSDYMFMLTAVIVLTSSTMFVMWLGERITEKGIGNGISLIIMIGIIARLPFALKEEFDFKLTESGGGLVIFLIELAALFAVIMITILLVQGTRKIPVQYAKRVVGNRQYGGVRQYIPLKVNAAGVMPIIFAQALMFIPSTVAQFFPNYESMQGIMGAFINPMSWTYNITFALLIII
;
A
#
# COMPACT_ATOMS: atom_id res chain seq x y z
N MET A 1 3.84 24.81 -19.19
CA MET A 1 2.46 25.12 -18.74
C MET A 1 1.40 24.84 -19.80
N LYS A 2 1.54 25.29 -21.06
CA LYS A 2 0.55 25.01 -22.14
C LYS A 2 0.25 23.51 -22.34
N LYS A 3 1.27 22.65 -22.36
CA LYS A 3 1.10 21.19 -22.47
C LYS A 3 0.30 20.54 -21.33
N LEU A 4 0.40 21.05 -20.10
CA LEU A 4 -0.38 20.53 -18.96
C LEU A 4 -1.85 20.91 -19.09
N LEU A 5 -2.13 22.17 -19.43
CA LEU A 5 -3.48 22.66 -19.69
C LEU A 5 -4.13 21.96 -20.89
N GLU A 6 -3.39 21.75 -21.98
CA GLU A 6 -3.84 20.96 -23.14
C GLU A 6 -4.12 19.50 -22.76
N THR A 7 -3.29 18.89 -21.91
CA THR A 7 -3.53 17.51 -21.43
C THR A 7 -4.81 17.45 -20.60
N ILE A 8 -5.03 18.40 -19.69
CA ILE A 8 -6.26 18.48 -18.88
C ILE A 8 -7.49 18.71 -19.76
N GLN A 9 -7.40 19.59 -20.76
CA GLN A 9 -8.48 19.82 -21.72
C GLN A 9 -8.77 18.58 -22.56
N ASN A 10 -7.74 17.85 -23.01
CA ASN A 10 -7.90 16.62 -23.78
C ASN A 10 -8.53 15.49 -22.95
N ILE A 11 -8.20 15.39 -21.65
CA ILE A 11 -8.85 14.45 -20.72
C ILE A 11 -10.36 14.71 -20.64
N TYR A 12 -10.77 15.98 -20.57
CA TYR A 12 -12.19 16.34 -20.55
C TYR A 12 -12.91 16.14 -21.89
N ARG A 13 -12.15 16.16 -22.99
CA ARG A 13 -12.67 16.04 -24.35
C ARG A 13 -12.93 14.58 -24.77
N ILE A 14 -12.23 13.63 -24.14
CA ILE A 14 -12.36 12.19 -24.44
C ILE A 14 -13.33 11.57 -23.44
N GLU A 15 -14.54 11.23 -23.91
CA GLU A 15 -15.62 10.70 -23.08
C GLU A 15 -15.24 9.40 -22.34
N GLU A 16 -14.50 8.51 -23.02
CA GLU A 16 -14.01 7.25 -22.42
C GLU A 16 -13.08 7.52 -21.23
N LEU A 17 -12.14 8.47 -21.34
CA LEU A 17 -11.20 8.81 -20.26
C LEU A 17 -11.95 9.45 -19.08
N ARG A 18 -12.93 10.31 -19.36
CA ARG A 18 -13.78 10.89 -18.33
C ARG A 18 -14.54 9.81 -17.56
N TYR A 19 -15.13 8.83 -18.25
CA TYR A 19 -15.82 7.73 -17.61
C TYR A 19 -14.88 6.93 -16.69
N LYS A 20 -13.68 6.58 -17.17
CA LYS A 20 -12.68 5.85 -16.36
C LYS A 20 -12.23 6.66 -15.12
N LEU A 21 -12.04 7.97 -15.26
CA LEU A 21 -11.69 8.87 -14.14
C LEU A 21 -12.80 8.95 -13.11
N VAL A 22 -14.04 9.17 -13.53
CA VAL A 22 -15.20 9.28 -12.64
C VAL A 22 -15.43 7.96 -11.90
N LEU A 23 -15.33 6.82 -12.61
CA LEU A 23 -15.44 5.50 -12.00
C LEU A 23 -14.33 5.26 -10.97
N THR A 24 -13.08 5.59 -11.30
CA THR A 24 -11.96 5.47 -10.36
C THR A 24 -12.17 6.35 -9.13
N PHE A 25 -12.60 7.59 -9.33
CA PHE A 25 -12.88 8.52 -8.24
C PHE A 25 -13.97 8.01 -7.29
N TRP A 26 -15.11 7.56 -7.83
CA TRP A 26 -16.20 7.01 -7.01
C TRP A 26 -15.77 5.76 -6.24
N MET A 27 -15.00 4.87 -6.85
CA MET A 27 -14.46 3.70 -6.16
C MET A 27 -13.53 4.10 -5.01
N LEU A 28 -12.65 5.09 -5.21
CA LEU A 28 -11.77 5.59 -4.14
C LEU A 28 -12.57 6.27 -3.01
N VAL A 29 -13.65 6.98 -3.35
CA VAL A 29 -14.56 7.59 -2.37
C VAL A 29 -15.25 6.52 -1.53
N ILE A 30 -15.76 5.45 -2.15
CA ILE A 30 -16.37 4.31 -1.43
C ILE A 30 -15.36 3.66 -0.48
N TYR A 31 -14.14 3.40 -0.96
CA TYR A 31 -13.05 2.91 -0.13
C TYR A 31 -12.83 3.83 1.08
N ARG A 32 -12.78 5.15 0.85
CA ARG A 32 -12.57 6.11 1.92
C ARG A 32 -13.69 6.12 2.94
N PHE A 33 -14.96 6.10 2.52
CA PHE A 33 -16.10 6.01 3.42
C PHE A 33 -16.03 4.77 4.31
N GLY A 34 -15.68 3.61 3.75
CA GLY A 34 -15.56 2.41 4.56
C GLY A 34 -14.43 2.45 5.60
N THR A 35 -13.39 3.28 5.41
CA THR A 35 -12.35 3.49 6.46
C THR A 35 -12.87 4.23 7.71
N TYR A 36 -14.07 4.80 7.66
CA TYR A 36 -14.76 5.41 8.81
C TYR A 36 -15.80 4.49 9.45
N VAL A 37 -16.17 3.40 8.79
CA VAL A 37 -17.11 2.42 9.34
C VAL A 37 -16.33 1.51 10.31
N THR A 38 -16.74 1.47 11.57
CA THR A 38 -16.08 0.70 12.63
C THR A 38 -16.55 -0.75 12.65
N ILE A 39 -15.68 -1.63 13.18
CA ILE A 39 -16.05 -3.02 13.44
C ILE A 39 -17.15 -3.03 14.53
N PRO A 40 -18.26 -3.76 14.32
CA PRO A 40 -19.29 -3.90 15.34
C PRO A 40 -18.70 -4.42 16.65
N GLY A 41 -18.82 -3.64 17.73
CA GLY A 41 -18.27 -3.98 19.05
C GLY A 41 -16.94 -3.30 19.40
N VAL A 42 -16.42 -2.39 18.57
CA VAL A 42 -15.24 -1.57 18.86
C VAL A 42 -15.63 -0.10 18.97
N ASP A 43 -15.21 0.57 20.05
CA ASP A 43 -15.37 2.02 20.22
C ASP A 43 -14.17 2.79 19.62
N PRO A 44 -14.36 3.55 18.53
CA PRO A 44 -13.28 4.30 17.88
C PRO A 44 -12.78 5.49 18.71
N ASN A 45 -13.53 5.98 19.69
CA ASN A 45 -13.13 7.13 20.49
C ASN A 45 -12.08 6.73 21.53
N MET A 46 -12.16 5.50 22.04
CA MET A 46 -11.17 4.95 22.98
C MET A 46 -9.85 4.59 22.29
N LEU A 47 -9.87 4.31 20.98
CA LEU A 47 -8.67 4.00 20.18
C LEU A 47 -7.88 5.25 19.74
N GLN A 48 -8.52 6.42 19.68
CA GLN A 48 -7.88 7.67 19.22
C GLN A 48 -6.81 8.20 20.19
N GLY A 49 -6.93 7.91 21.50
CA GLY A 49 -5.91 8.28 22.49
C GLY A 49 -4.60 7.50 22.32
N SER A 50 -4.70 6.20 22.03
CA SER A 50 -3.56 5.30 21.82
C SER A 50 -2.92 5.45 20.44
N ALA A 51 -3.66 5.97 19.44
CA ALA A 51 -3.12 6.24 18.11
C ALA A 51 -1.92 7.20 18.12
N LYS A 52 -1.90 8.18 19.04
CA LYS A 52 -0.77 9.12 19.21
C LYS A 52 0.50 8.46 19.75
N GLN A 53 0.37 7.33 20.44
CA GLN A 53 1.49 6.57 21.00
C GLN A 53 1.97 5.47 20.04
N ALA A 54 1.10 5.02 19.14
CA ALA A 54 1.38 4.03 18.09
C ALA A 54 2.00 4.61 16.80
N ASP A 55 2.17 5.93 16.69
CA ASP A 55 2.82 6.57 15.53
C ASP A 55 4.33 6.26 15.44
N GLY A 56 4.94 5.78 16.52
CA GLY A 56 6.31 5.29 16.53
C GLY A 56 6.39 3.78 16.29
N GLY A 57 6.42 3.32 15.04
CA GLY A 57 6.68 1.89 14.77
C GLY A 57 6.16 1.37 13.43
N ILE A 58 6.36 0.08 13.18
CA ILE A 58 5.82 -0.62 12.00
C ILE A 58 4.29 -0.53 11.92
N PHE A 59 3.60 -0.46 13.06
CA PHE A 59 2.15 -0.28 13.14
C PHE A 59 1.70 1.07 12.58
N GLY A 60 2.50 2.13 12.75
CA GLY A 60 2.30 3.41 12.09
C GLY A 60 2.35 3.29 10.56
N LEU A 61 3.30 2.51 10.02
CA LEU A 61 3.40 2.25 8.57
C LEU A 61 2.20 1.44 8.03
N ILE A 62 1.79 0.40 8.75
CA ILE A 62 0.59 -0.41 8.46
C ILE A 62 -0.64 0.50 8.43
N ASN A 63 -0.78 1.36 9.43
CA ASN A 63 -1.89 2.29 9.59
C ASN A 63 -1.89 3.40 8.52
N MET A 64 -0.71 3.84 8.07
CA MET A 64 -0.53 4.77 6.97
C MET A 64 -0.99 4.16 5.64
N PHE A 65 -0.63 2.91 5.37
CA PHE A 65 -1.05 2.19 4.16
C PHE A 65 -2.56 1.87 4.17
N ALA A 66 -3.13 1.63 5.36
CA ALA A 66 -4.57 1.48 5.57
C ALA A 66 -5.33 2.82 5.67
N GLY A 67 -4.64 3.96 5.49
CA GLY A 67 -5.26 5.29 5.47
C GLY A 67 -5.92 5.74 6.78
N GLY A 68 -5.62 5.13 7.93
CA GLY A 68 -6.33 5.41 9.19
C GLY A 68 -7.26 4.31 9.66
N ALA A 69 -7.55 3.33 8.82
CA ALA A 69 -8.51 2.30 9.17
C ALA A 69 -8.03 1.41 10.33
N PHE A 70 -6.71 1.15 10.42
CA PHE A 70 -6.12 0.32 11.47
C PHE A 70 -6.28 0.97 12.86
N ALA A 71 -5.85 2.23 13.04
CA ALA A 71 -5.97 2.93 14.32
C ALA A 71 -7.41 3.24 14.74
N ARG A 72 -8.35 3.27 13.79
CA ARG A 72 -9.77 3.52 14.09
C ARG A 72 -10.56 2.24 14.38
N GLY A 73 -9.95 1.06 14.26
CA GLY A 73 -10.68 -0.20 14.35
C GLY A 73 -11.78 -0.31 13.30
N SER A 74 -11.50 0.14 12.07
CA SER A 74 -12.46 0.12 10.97
C SER A 74 -12.62 -1.28 10.36
N ILE A 75 -13.75 -1.52 9.70
CA ILE A 75 -13.95 -2.73 8.88
C ILE A 75 -12.86 -2.90 7.82
N PHE A 76 -12.18 -1.85 7.39
CA PHE A 76 -11.03 -1.92 6.46
C PHE A 76 -9.67 -1.87 7.16
N ALA A 77 -9.57 -2.26 8.44
CA ALA A 77 -8.33 -2.20 9.21
C ALA A 77 -7.14 -2.91 8.54
N LEU A 78 -7.37 -4.09 7.93
CA LEU A 78 -6.35 -4.83 7.17
C LEU A 78 -6.12 -4.27 5.76
N GLY A 79 -7.04 -3.43 5.26
CA GLY A 79 -6.95 -2.78 3.96
C GLY A 79 -6.73 -3.76 2.80
N ILE A 80 -5.72 -3.48 1.98
CA ILE A 80 -5.32 -4.33 0.85
C ILE A 80 -4.10 -5.22 1.18
N MET A 81 -3.59 -5.15 2.42
CA MET A 81 -2.35 -5.86 2.81
C MET A 81 -2.42 -7.38 2.67
N PRO A 82 -3.52 -8.08 3.08
CA PRO A 82 -3.60 -9.53 2.90
C PRO A 82 -3.50 -9.96 1.44
N TYR A 83 -4.05 -9.16 0.52
CA TYR A 83 -3.94 -9.38 -0.91
C TYR A 83 -2.51 -9.16 -1.41
N ILE A 84 -1.83 -8.11 -0.95
CA ILE A 84 -0.41 -7.89 -1.27
C ILE A 84 0.39 -9.11 -0.84
N SER A 85 0.28 -9.52 0.43
CA SER A 85 0.98 -10.71 0.95
C SER A 85 0.67 -11.96 0.14
N ALA A 86 -0.60 -12.21 -0.23
CA ALA A 86 -0.96 -13.33 -1.08
C ALA A 86 -0.30 -13.25 -2.47
N SER A 87 -0.30 -12.07 -3.09
CA SER A 87 0.31 -11.86 -4.41
C SER A 87 1.82 -12.10 -4.38
N ILE A 88 2.50 -11.73 -3.29
CA ILE A 88 3.92 -11.98 -3.04
C ILE A 88 4.19 -13.48 -2.96
N VAL A 89 3.41 -14.19 -2.13
CA VAL A 89 3.57 -15.63 -1.97
C VAL A 89 3.39 -16.35 -3.30
N VAL A 90 2.37 -15.99 -4.08
CA VAL A 90 2.14 -16.60 -5.40
C VAL A 90 3.24 -16.22 -6.39
N GLN A 91 3.77 -14.99 -6.34
CA GLN A 91 4.90 -14.56 -7.15
C GLN A 91 6.17 -15.37 -6.81
N LEU A 92 6.45 -15.58 -5.52
CA LEU A 92 7.59 -16.40 -5.08
C LEU A 92 7.40 -17.88 -5.43
N LEU A 93 6.19 -18.43 -5.25
CA LEU A 93 5.84 -19.78 -5.69
C LEU A 93 6.00 -19.94 -7.20
N SER A 94 5.69 -18.91 -7.97
CA SER A 94 5.90 -18.93 -9.42
C SER A 94 7.36 -18.98 -9.81
N LEU A 95 8.28 -18.51 -8.97
CA LEU A 95 9.71 -18.65 -9.22
C LEU A 95 10.24 -20.00 -8.75
N ALA A 96 9.74 -20.51 -7.62
CA ALA A 96 10.20 -21.76 -7.00
C ALA A 96 9.61 -23.03 -7.64
N VAL A 97 8.35 -22.99 -8.09
CA VAL A 97 7.62 -24.18 -8.56
C VAL A 97 7.45 -24.14 -10.09
N PRO A 98 8.01 -25.11 -10.84
CA PRO A 98 7.98 -25.10 -12.30
C PRO A 98 6.57 -25.20 -12.90
N SER A 99 5.60 -25.78 -12.18
CA SER A 99 4.19 -25.79 -12.60
C SER A 99 3.60 -24.39 -12.68
N PHE A 100 3.86 -23.53 -11.68
CA PHE A 100 3.41 -22.13 -11.70
C PHE A 100 4.17 -21.31 -12.75
N GLN A 101 5.45 -21.61 -13.02
CA GLN A 101 6.19 -21.00 -14.14
C GLN A 101 5.55 -21.34 -15.49
N LYS A 102 5.12 -22.58 -15.70
CA LYS A 102 4.43 -22.99 -16.93
C LYS A 102 3.09 -22.25 -17.06
N MET A 103 2.33 -22.14 -15.98
CA MET A 103 1.08 -21.37 -15.97
C MET A 103 1.31 -19.88 -16.28
N GLN A 104 2.41 -19.26 -15.83
CA GLN A 104 2.72 -17.89 -16.26
C GLN A 104 3.02 -17.77 -17.76
N LYS A 105 3.56 -18.82 -18.37
CA LYS A 105 3.89 -18.89 -19.81
C LYS A 105 2.69 -19.23 -20.69
N GLU A 106 1.59 -19.73 -20.12
CA GLU A 106 0.32 -20.04 -20.83
C GLU A 106 -0.49 -18.80 -21.27
N GLY A 107 0.03 -17.58 -21.06
CA GLY A 107 -0.60 -16.34 -21.53
C GLY A 107 -1.71 -15.83 -20.61
N GLU A 108 -2.80 -15.31 -21.18
CA GLU A 108 -3.89 -14.67 -20.42
C GLU A 108 -4.67 -15.64 -19.52
N GLU A 109 -4.94 -16.84 -20.02
CA GLU A 109 -5.65 -17.88 -19.26
C GLU A 109 -4.85 -18.35 -18.04
N GLY A 110 -3.53 -18.50 -18.20
CA GLY A 110 -2.62 -18.83 -17.10
C GLY A 110 -2.55 -17.73 -16.04
N ARG A 111 -2.50 -16.46 -16.46
CA ARG A 111 -2.56 -15.31 -15.54
C ARG A 111 -3.89 -15.24 -14.78
N ARG A 112 -5.01 -15.56 -15.43
CA ARG A 112 -6.33 -15.64 -14.76
C ARG A 112 -6.34 -16.72 -13.67
N LYS A 113 -5.81 -17.91 -13.95
CA LYS A 113 -5.69 -18.99 -12.95
C LYS A 113 -4.82 -18.57 -11.77
N ILE A 114 -3.68 -17.94 -12.03
CA ILE A 114 -2.79 -17.42 -10.98
C ILE A 114 -3.52 -16.40 -10.12
N ASN A 115 -4.27 -15.47 -10.72
CA ASN A 115 -5.08 -14.51 -9.97
C ASN A 115 -6.15 -15.19 -9.10
N GLN A 116 -6.78 -16.27 -9.58
CA GLN A 116 -7.73 -17.04 -8.76
C GLN A 116 -7.06 -17.67 -7.55
N PHE A 117 -5.87 -18.27 -7.71
CA PHE A 117 -5.08 -18.77 -6.58
C PHE A 117 -4.74 -17.67 -5.59
N THR A 118 -4.31 -16.50 -6.08
CA THR A 118 -4.05 -15.32 -5.23
C THR A 118 -5.29 -14.92 -4.44
N ARG A 119 -6.48 -14.94 -5.04
CA ARG A 119 -7.75 -14.62 -4.35
C ARG A 119 -8.07 -15.64 -3.25
N TYR A 120 -7.94 -16.93 -3.52
CA TYR A 120 -8.19 -17.96 -2.51
C TYR A 120 -7.18 -17.88 -1.35
N LEU A 121 -5.91 -17.64 -1.67
CA LEU A 121 -4.87 -17.45 -0.69
C LEU A 121 -5.11 -16.17 0.15
N THR A 122 -5.61 -15.11 -0.48
CA THR A 122 -5.98 -13.86 0.21
C THR A 122 -7.04 -14.13 1.28
N ILE A 123 -8.08 -14.91 0.98
CA ILE A 123 -9.12 -15.27 1.96
C ILE A 123 -8.50 -15.99 3.16
N ALA A 124 -7.66 -17.00 2.91
CA ALA A 124 -7.00 -17.77 3.96
C ALA A 124 -6.07 -16.90 4.83
N ILE A 125 -5.24 -16.06 4.21
CA ILE A 125 -4.34 -15.15 4.91
C ILE A 125 -5.15 -14.13 5.72
N THR A 126 -6.22 -13.57 5.16
CA THR A 126 -7.06 -12.58 5.86
C THR A 126 -7.74 -13.20 7.07
N ALA A 127 -8.26 -14.42 6.97
CA ALA A 127 -8.87 -15.12 8.09
C ALA A 127 -7.86 -15.27 9.26
N VAL A 128 -6.63 -15.68 8.96
CA VAL A 128 -5.58 -15.80 9.99
C VAL A 128 -5.14 -14.44 10.52
N GLN A 129 -4.85 -13.47 9.65
CA GLN A 129 -4.40 -12.13 10.06
C GLN A 129 -5.46 -11.36 10.86
N SER A 130 -6.75 -11.55 10.55
CA SER A 130 -7.84 -10.93 11.30
C SER A 130 -7.89 -11.40 12.76
N ILE A 131 -7.57 -12.67 13.01
CA ILE A 131 -7.43 -13.21 14.38
C ILE A 131 -6.27 -12.51 15.09
N GLY A 132 -5.10 -12.43 14.45
CA GLY A 132 -3.92 -11.75 15.03
C GLY A 132 -4.18 -10.28 15.34
N PHE A 133 -4.85 -9.57 14.42
CA PHE A 133 -5.27 -8.19 14.63
C PHE A 133 -6.20 -8.02 15.84
N LEU A 134 -7.19 -8.91 15.99
CA LEU A 134 -8.13 -8.85 17.12
C LEU A 134 -7.44 -9.18 18.46
N ILE A 135 -6.50 -10.12 18.48
CA ILE A 135 -5.70 -10.45 19.67
C ILE A 135 -4.85 -9.25 20.08
N ASN A 136 -4.16 -8.62 19.12
CA ASN A 136 -3.33 -7.45 19.37
C ASN A 136 -4.19 -6.26 19.86
N LEU A 137 -5.33 -6.00 19.24
CA LEU A 137 -6.26 -4.95 19.66
C LEU A 137 -6.77 -5.18 21.09
N LYS A 138 -7.08 -6.44 21.45
CA LYS A 138 -7.49 -6.83 22.80
C LYS A 138 -6.38 -6.67 23.84
N SER A 139 -5.14 -6.97 23.45
CA SER A 139 -3.96 -6.84 24.33
C SER A 139 -3.58 -5.39 24.57
N GLU A 140 -3.64 -4.54 23.55
CA GLU A 140 -3.22 -3.14 23.63
C GLU A 140 -4.31 -2.23 24.19
N ASN A 141 -5.58 -2.49 23.87
CA ASN A 141 -6.70 -1.65 24.30
C ASN A 141 -7.90 -2.50 24.78
N PRO A 142 -7.81 -3.12 25.97
CA PRO A 142 -8.90 -3.95 26.53
C PRO A 142 -10.22 -3.19 26.70
N GLN A 143 -10.16 -1.87 26.90
CA GLN A 143 -11.32 -0.99 27.12
C GLN A 143 -12.01 -0.53 25.82
N ALA A 144 -11.34 -0.65 24.67
CA ALA A 144 -11.89 -0.23 23.38
C ALA A 144 -12.84 -1.27 22.78
N ILE A 145 -12.83 -2.50 23.30
CA ILE A 145 -13.73 -3.57 22.87
C ILE A 145 -14.97 -3.54 23.78
N ILE A 146 -16.11 -3.13 23.21
CA ILE A 146 -17.39 -2.98 23.91
C ILE A 146 -17.86 -4.32 24.53
N SER A 147 -17.47 -5.47 23.95
CA SER A 147 -17.75 -6.79 24.54
C SER A 147 -17.00 -7.07 25.85
N MET A 148 -15.94 -6.33 26.17
CA MET A 148 -15.26 -6.40 27.47
C MET A 148 -15.81 -5.38 28.48
N THR A 149 -16.39 -4.27 28.02
CA THR A 149 -17.00 -3.23 28.88
C THR A 149 -18.45 -3.56 29.27
N ASN A 150 -19.18 -4.32 28.45
CA ASN A 150 -20.53 -4.82 28.76
C ASN A 150 -20.64 -6.34 28.47
N PRO A 151 -20.52 -7.20 29.51
CA PRO A 151 -20.58 -8.67 29.37
C PRO A 151 -21.91 -9.23 28.86
N THR A 152 -22.95 -8.40 28.76
CA THR A 152 -24.33 -8.78 28.43
C THR A 152 -24.66 -8.71 26.93
N ALA A 153 -23.81 -8.12 26.10
CA ALA A 153 -24.13 -7.85 24.68
C ALA A 153 -23.63 -8.92 23.69
N LEU A 154 -22.46 -9.54 23.90
CA LEU A 154 -21.91 -10.61 23.05
C LEU A 154 -20.88 -11.46 23.81
N SER A 155 -20.90 -12.78 23.62
CA SER A 155 -19.78 -13.66 24.01
C SER A 155 -18.51 -13.26 23.26
N ASP A 156 -17.35 -13.27 23.93
CA ASP A 156 -16.01 -12.97 23.37
C ASP A 156 -15.73 -13.77 22.09
N TYR A 157 -16.17 -15.04 22.05
CA TYR A 157 -16.08 -15.90 20.87
C TYR A 157 -17.00 -15.46 19.72
N MET A 158 -18.20 -14.99 20.03
CA MET A 158 -19.16 -14.53 19.02
C MET A 158 -18.75 -13.18 18.42
N PHE A 159 -18.17 -12.29 19.22
CA PHE A 159 -17.52 -11.08 18.72
C PHE A 159 -16.35 -11.42 17.79
N MET A 160 -15.45 -12.31 18.21
CA MET A 160 -14.30 -12.70 17.41
C MET A 160 -14.70 -13.31 16.07
N LEU A 161 -15.67 -14.24 16.06
CA LEU A 161 -16.17 -14.86 14.83
C LEU A 161 -16.83 -13.83 13.91
N THR A 162 -17.67 -12.94 14.45
CA THR A 162 -18.32 -11.89 13.67
C THR A 162 -17.30 -10.92 13.08
N ALA A 163 -16.31 -10.50 13.88
CA ALA A 163 -15.27 -9.59 13.44
C ALA A 163 -14.37 -10.22 12.36
N VAL A 164 -14.01 -11.50 12.47
CA VAL A 164 -13.27 -12.23 11.43
C VAL A 164 -14.05 -12.27 10.12
N ILE A 165 -15.35 -12.58 10.15
CA ILE A 165 -16.19 -12.60 8.95
C ILE A 165 -16.29 -11.20 8.33
N VAL A 166 -16.51 -10.16 9.14
CA VAL A 166 -16.60 -8.78 8.67
C VAL A 166 -15.29 -8.32 8.05
N LEU A 167 -14.15 -8.55 8.71
CA LEU A 167 -12.81 -8.21 8.21
C LEU A 167 -12.44 -8.99 6.94
N THR A 168 -12.85 -10.25 6.84
CA THR A 168 -12.60 -11.06 5.65
C THR A 168 -13.45 -10.59 4.47
N SER A 169 -14.75 -10.35 4.70
CA SER A 169 -15.67 -9.83 3.69
C SER A 169 -15.24 -8.45 3.18
N SER A 170 -14.85 -7.56 4.09
CA SER A 170 -14.43 -6.21 3.78
C SER A 170 -13.12 -6.18 2.98
N THR A 171 -12.12 -6.99 3.34
CA THR A 171 -10.85 -7.11 2.61
C THR A 171 -11.09 -7.64 1.19
N MET A 172 -11.99 -8.61 1.03
CA MET A 172 -12.39 -9.11 -0.29
C MET A 172 -13.07 -8.05 -1.14
N PHE A 173 -13.87 -7.19 -0.52
CA PHE A 173 -14.46 -6.03 -1.19
C PHE A 173 -13.41 -5.01 -1.63
N VAL A 174 -12.41 -4.70 -0.78
CA VAL A 174 -11.30 -3.79 -1.13
C VAL A 174 -10.46 -4.37 -2.28
N MET A 175 -10.16 -5.67 -2.25
CA MET A 175 -9.48 -6.36 -3.34
C MET A 175 -10.28 -6.26 -4.65
N TRP A 176 -11.57 -6.56 -4.61
CA TRP A 176 -12.46 -6.44 -5.76
C TRP A 176 -12.47 -5.01 -6.32
N LEU A 177 -12.50 -4.01 -5.44
CA LEU A 177 -12.45 -2.60 -5.82
C LEU A 177 -11.13 -2.25 -6.52
N GLY A 178 -10.00 -2.72 -6.00
CA GLY A 178 -8.69 -2.55 -6.64
C GLY A 178 -8.59 -3.21 -8.02
N GLU A 179 -9.11 -4.42 -8.17
CA GLU A 179 -9.16 -5.12 -9.46
C GLU A 179 -10.07 -4.39 -10.45
N ARG A 180 -11.24 -3.90 -10.00
CA ARG A 180 -12.16 -3.14 -10.86
C ARG A 180 -11.61 -1.81 -11.33
N ILE A 181 -10.86 -1.10 -10.49
CA ILE A 181 -10.13 0.10 -10.92
C ILE A 181 -9.07 -0.28 -11.96
N THR A 182 -8.41 -1.44 -11.83
CA THR A 182 -7.39 -1.87 -12.80
C THR A 182 -8.00 -2.25 -14.16
N GLU A 183 -9.16 -2.90 -14.18
CA GLU A 183 -9.83 -3.31 -15.41
C GLU A 183 -10.57 -2.17 -16.13
N LYS A 184 -11.31 -1.35 -15.37
CA LYS A 184 -12.23 -0.34 -15.92
C LYS A 184 -11.80 1.10 -15.64
N GLY A 185 -10.84 1.29 -14.74
CA GLY A 185 -10.36 2.61 -14.35
C GLY A 185 -9.03 2.95 -15.03
N ILE A 186 -8.19 3.68 -14.29
CA ILE A 186 -6.90 4.16 -14.78
C ILE A 186 -5.79 3.63 -13.87
N GLY A 187 -4.72 3.14 -14.49
CA GLY A 187 -3.52 2.69 -13.77
C GLY A 187 -3.73 1.38 -13.01
N ASN A 188 -2.97 1.19 -11.93
CA ASN A 188 -3.07 0.03 -11.05
C ASN A 188 -3.93 0.40 -9.84
N GLY A 189 -5.10 -0.22 -9.72
CA GLY A 189 -6.06 0.08 -8.66
C GLY A 189 -5.55 -0.18 -7.26
N ILE A 190 -4.76 -1.24 -7.06
CA ILE A 190 -4.14 -1.55 -5.76
C ILE A 190 -3.16 -0.44 -5.36
N SER A 191 -2.31 0.00 -6.29
CA SER A 191 -1.39 1.11 -6.05
C SER A 191 -2.12 2.43 -5.76
N LEU A 192 -3.24 2.69 -6.44
CA LEU A 192 -4.07 3.88 -6.19
C LEU A 192 -4.74 3.86 -4.82
N ILE A 193 -5.22 2.71 -4.35
CA ILE A 193 -5.80 2.54 -3.01
C ILE A 193 -4.75 2.85 -1.93
N ILE A 194 -3.52 2.36 -2.08
CA ILE A 194 -2.42 2.65 -1.14
C ILE A 194 -2.06 4.13 -1.19
N MET A 195 -1.91 4.68 -2.40
CA MET A 195 -1.57 6.08 -2.61
C MET A 195 -2.58 7.02 -1.96
N ILE A 196 -3.88 6.79 -2.13
CA ILE A 196 -4.91 7.63 -1.50
C ILE A 196 -4.88 7.50 0.02
N GLY A 197 -4.58 6.31 0.55
CA GLY A 197 -4.43 6.09 2.00
C GLY A 197 -3.32 6.94 2.61
N ILE A 198 -2.15 6.97 1.96
CA ILE A 198 -1.00 7.77 2.40
C ILE A 198 -1.29 9.27 2.23
N ILE A 199 -1.75 9.70 1.06
CA ILE A 199 -2.00 11.13 0.76
C ILE A 199 -3.11 11.70 1.66
N ALA A 200 -4.11 10.90 2.04
CA ALA A 200 -5.19 11.35 2.91
C ALA A 200 -4.72 11.72 4.32
N ARG A 201 -3.54 11.26 4.77
CA ARG A 201 -2.95 11.59 6.08
C ARG A 201 -2.00 12.78 6.04
N LEU A 202 -1.31 12.97 4.92
CA LEU A 202 -0.35 14.04 4.72
C LEU A 202 -0.85 15.43 5.17
N PRO A 203 -2.07 15.90 4.84
CA PRO A 203 -2.51 17.23 5.26
C PRO A 203 -2.71 17.33 6.79
N PHE A 204 -3.12 16.25 7.44
CA PHE A 204 -3.27 16.22 8.90
C PHE A 204 -1.91 16.21 9.59
N ALA A 205 -0.97 15.40 9.09
CA ALA A 205 0.39 15.36 9.60
C ALA A 205 1.10 16.72 9.48
N LEU A 206 0.98 17.41 8.33
CA LEU A 206 1.55 18.75 8.16
C LEU A 206 0.93 19.78 9.13
N LYS A 207 -0.36 19.66 9.44
CA LYS A 207 -1.02 20.54 10.40
C LYS A 207 -0.53 20.27 11.82
N GLU A 208 -0.47 19.00 12.23
CA GLU A 208 0.02 18.60 13.56
C GLU A 208 1.48 19.01 13.76
N GLU A 209 2.32 18.85 12.74
CA GLU A 209 3.70 19.30 12.76
C GLU A 209 3.82 20.82 12.84
N PHE A 210 3.00 21.55 12.08
CA PHE A 210 2.95 23.01 12.14
C PHE A 210 2.55 23.52 13.52
N ASP A 211 1.50 22.95 14.11
CA ASP A 211 1.02 23.31 15.46
C ASP A 211 2.08 22.97 16.54
N PHE A 212 2.76 21.83 16.41
CA PHE A 212 3.85 21.43 17.30
C PHE A 212 5.04 22.38 17.23
N LYS A 213 5.45 22.79 16.02
CA LYS A 213 6.59 23.68 15.79
C LYS A 213 6.32 25.16 16.11
N LEU A 214 5.04 25.54 16.21
CA LEU A 214 4.61 26.84 16.74
C LEU A 214 4.65 26.91 18.28
N THR A 215 4.69 25.77 18.97
CA THR A 215 4.80 25.71 20.44
C THR A 215 6.27 25.85 20.87
N GLU A 216 6.56 26.42 22.05
CA GLU A 216 7.93 26.72 22.53
C GLU A 216 8.90 25.52 22.52
N SER A 217 8.38 24.29 22.51
CA SER A 217 9.17 23.04 22.51
C SER A 217 9.54 22.51 21.12
N GLY A 218 9.04 23.11 20.03
CA GLY A 218 9.10 22.51 18.68
C GLY A 218 10.26 22.97 17.78
N GLY A 219 11.20 23.77 18.29
CA GLY A 219 12.38 24.18 17.53
C GLY A 219 12.14 25.29 16.48
N GLY A 220 10.94 25.86 16.44
CA GLY A 220 10.60 27.08 15.71
C GLY A 220 10.35 26.91 14.21
N LEU A 221 9.83 27.97 13.59
CA LEU A 221 9.44 28.00 12.17
C LEU A 221 10.60 27.73 11.19
N VAL A 222 11.84 27.97 11.61
CA VAL A 222 13.03 27.73 10.77
C VAL A 222 13.24 26.23 10.53
N ILE A 223 13.06 25.40 11.56
CA ILE A 223 13.20 23.93 11.43
C ILE A 223 12.06 23.34 10.59
N PHE A 224 10.85 23.91 10.68
CA PHE A 224 9.74 23.54 9.78
C PHE A 224 10.06 23.80 8.31
N LEU A 225 10.62 24.98 7.99
CA LEU A 225 11.00 25.33 6.62
C LEU A 225 12.11 24.42 6.06
N ILE A 226 13.09 24.06 6.89
CA ILE A 226 14.16 23.12 6.48
C ILE A 226 13.57 21.74 6.16
N GLU A 227 12.63 21.25 6.98
CA GLU A 227 11.97 19.97 6.74
C GLU A 227 11.12 19.97 5.46
N LEU A 228 10.37 21.03 5.21
CA LEU A 228 9.60 21.19 3.97
C LEU A 228 10.52 21.25 2.73
N ALA A 229 11.67 21.93 2.84
CA ALA A 229 12.68 21.97 1.80
C ALA A 229 13.31 20.59 1.54
N ALA A 230 13.57 19.81 2.61
CA ALA A 230 14.05 18.44 2.50
C ALA A 230 13.02 17.52 1.81
N LEU A 231 11.74 17.59 2.20
CA LEU A 231 10.65 16.87 1.55
C LEU A 231 10.58 17.20 0.04
N PHE A 232 10.67 18.49 -0.30
CA PHE A 232 10.69 18.93 -1.69
C PHE A 232 11.89 18.39 -2.47
N ALA A 233 13.08 18.38 -1.86
CA ALA A 233 14.29 17.83 -2.46
C ALA A 233 14.15 16.32 -2.74
N VAL A 234 13.59 15.54 -1.80
CA VAL A 234 13.33 14.11 -1.98
C VAL A 234 12.36 13.86 -3.15
N ILE A 235 11.30 14.66 -3.25
CA ILE A 235 10.34 14.56 -4.37
C ILE A 235 11.06 14.84 -5.70
N MET A 236 11.87 15.89 -5.75
CA MET A 236 12.60 16.27 -6.97
C MET A 236 13.60 15.20 -7.40
N ILE A 237 14.39 14.65 -6.47
CA ILE A 237 15.33 13.56 -6.73
C ILE A 237 14.59 12.33 -7.26
N THR A 238 13.46 11.99 -6.64
CA THR A 238 12.63 10.85 -7.05
C THR A 238 12.11 11.04 -8.49
N ILE A 239 11.63 12.24 -8.83
CA ILE A 239 11.16 12.56 -10.18
C ILE A 239 12.31 12.47 -11.19
N LEU A 240 13.49 12.99 -10.86
CA LEU A 240 14.68 12.91 -11.71
C LEU A 240 15.09 11.46 -12.00
N LEU A 241 15.06 10.59 -10.99
CA LEU A 241 15.36 9.16 -11.15
C LEU A 241 14.32 8.45 -12.03
N VAL A 242 13.03 8.74 -11.84
CA VAL A 242 11.94 8.10 -12.61
C VAL A 242 11.92 8.57 -14.06
N GLN A 243 12.21 9.86 -14.32
CA GLN A 243 12.25 10.41 -15.68
C GLN A 243 13.60 10.17 -16.37
N GLY A 244 14.62 9.75 -15.64
CA GLY A 244 15.94 9.41 -16.18
C GLY A 244 15.84 8.28 -17.21
N THR A 245 16.16 8.59 -18.47
CA THR A 245 16.23 7.60 -19.55
C THR A 245 17.57 7.67 -20.27
N ARG A 246 18.24 6.53 -20.43
CA ARG A 246 19.39 6.35 -21.31
C ARG A 246 18.90 6.00 -22.70
N LYS A 247 19.23 6.82 -23.70
CA LYS A 247 18.89 6.56 -25.10
C LYS A 247 19.98 5.72 -25.75
N ILE A 248 19.67 4.47 -26.10
CA ILE A 248 20.59 3.61 -26.87
C ILE A 248 20.25 3.75 -28.36
N PRO A 249 21.19 4.17 -29.23
CA PRO A 249 20.94 4.30 -30.65
C PRO A 249 20.79 2.92 -31.29
N VAL A 250 19.73 2.74 -32.10
CA VAL A 250 19.49 1.54 -32.90
C VAL A 250 19.42 1.94 -34.37
N GLN A 251 20.05 1.15 -35.21
CA GLN A 251 20.00 1.32 -36.65
C GLN A 251 19.05 0.28 -37.23
N TYR A 252 17.90 0.72 -37.74
CA TYR A 252 17.03 -0.14 -38.51
C TYR A 252 17.64 -0.38 -39.89
N ALA A 253 17.46 -1.59 -40.41
CA ALA A 253 17.97 -1.98 -41.71
C ALA A 253 17.51 -1.01 -42.80
N LYS A 254 18.45 -0.45 -43.54
CA LYS A 254 18.18 0.47 -44.64
C LYS A 254 17.69 -0.34 -45.83
N ARG A 255 16.58 0.07 -46.47
CA ARG A 255 16.14 -0.53 -47.73
C ARG A 255 16.68 0.34 -48.87
N VAL A 256 17.63 -0.20 -49.63
CA VAL A 256 18.14 0.47 -50.83
C VAL A 256 17.18 0.15 -51.97
N VAL A 257 16.52 1.16 -52.55
CA VAL A 257 15.69 1.02 -53.75
C VAL A 257 16.29 1.92 -54.82
N GLY A 258 16.91 1.32 -55.85
CA GLY A 258 17.67 2.05 -56.87
C GLY A 258 18.99 2.65 -56.34
N ASN A 259 19.38 3.83 -56.85
CA ASN A 259 20.62 4.53 -56.45
C ASN A 259 20.43 5.52 -55.27
N ARG A 260 19.28 5.44 -54.57
CA ARG A 260 18.96 6.31 -53.42
C ARG A 260 18.68 5.46 -52.18
N GLN A 261 19.42 5.71 -51.10
CA GLN A 261 19.11 5.14 -49.79
C GLN A 261 17.84 5.79 -49.23
N TYR A 262 16.79 4.99 -49.01
CA TYR A 262 15.59 5.40 -48.30
C TYR A 262 15.53 4.70 -46.94
N GLY A 263 15.26 5.48 -45.90
CA GLY A 263 15.23 4.98 -44.53
C GLY A 263 16.61 4.96 -43.84
N GLY A 264 16.58 5.10 -42.53
CA GLY A 264 17.78 5.32 -41.69
C GLY A 264 17.63 6.45 -40.68
N VAL A 265 16.41 6.84 -40.30
CA VAL A 265 16.23 7.72 -39.14
C VAL A 265 16.83 7.01 -37.94
N ARG A 266 17.80 7.65 -37.27
CA ARG A 266 18.37 7.15 -36.01
C ARG A 266 17.22 7.05 -35.01
N GLN A 267 16.79 5.83 -34.71
CA GLN A 267 15.82 5.59 -33.66
C GLN A 267 16.59 5.20 -32.40
N TYR A 268 16.04 5.53 -31.24
CA TYR A 268 16.63 5.19 -29.95
C TYR A 268 15.66 4.32 -29.17
N ILE A 269 16.20 3.30 -28.51
CA ILE A 269 15.45 2.58 -27.48
C ILE A 269 15.72 3.30 -26.15
N PRO A 270 14.70 3.89 -25.51
CA PRO A 270 14.87 4.49 -24.19
C PRO A 270 14.92 3.40 -23.12
N LEU A 271 16.06 3.27 -22.46
CA LEU A 271 16.17 2.48 -21.23
C LEU A 271 15.95 3.40 -20.03
N LYS A 272 14.86 3.19 -19.31
CA LYS A 272 14.58 3.91 -18.04
C LYS A 272 15.54 3.43 -16.95
N VAL A 273 15.96 4.34 -16.07
CA VAL A 273 16.77 4.00 -14.89
C VAL A 273 15.98 3.11 -13.92
N ASN A 274 14.70 3.41 -13.70
CA ASN A 274 13.77 2.55 -12.96
C ASN A 274 12.63 2.09 -13.88
N ALA A 275 12.63 0.81 -14.24
CA ALA A 275 11.58 0.21 -15.07
C ALA A 275 10.42 -0.39 -14.26
N ALA A 276 10.65 -0.69 -12.97
CA ALA A 276 9.74 -1.47 -12.14
C ALA A 276 8.67 -0.62 -11.41
N GLY A 277 8.80 0.71 -11.46
CA GLY A 277 7.82 1.63 -10.89
C GLY A 277 7.70 1.47 -9.38
N VAL A 278 6.46 1.39 -8.88
CA VAL A 278 6.13 1.36 -7.44
C VAL A 278 6.10 -0.07 -6.87
N MET A 279 6.06 -1.10 -7.73
CA MET A 279 5.81 -2.48 -7.29
C MET A 279 6.92 -3.04 -6.37
N PRO A 280 8.23 -2.89 -6.64
CA PRO A 280 9.28 -3.38 -5.75
C PRO A 280 9.23 -2.75 -4.35
N ILE A 281 8.88 -1.47 -4.26
CA ILE A 281 8.78 -0.75 -2.98
C ILE A 281 7.66 -1.37 -2.14
N ILE A 282 6.49 -1.62 -2.74
CA ILE A 282 5.37 -2.27 -2.06
C ILE A 282 5.74 -3.70 -1.65
N PHE A 283 6.46 -4.43 -2.51
CA PHE A 283 6.90 -5.80 -2.27
C PHE A 283 7.86 -5.88 -1.08
N ALA A 284 8.90 -5.05 -1.06
CA ALA A 284 9.86 -4.94 0.03
C ALA A 284 9.16 -4.57 1.35
N GLN A 285 8.24 -3.61 1.32
CA GLN A 285 7.55 -3.18 2.53
C GLN A 285 6.64 -4.28 3.10
N ALA A 286 5.95 -5.02 2.24
CA ALA A 286 5.11 -6.13 2.67
C ALA A 286 5.91 -7.32 3.20
N LEU A 287 7.12 -7.58 2.69
CA LEU A 287 8.06 -8.55 3.29
C LEU A 287 8.48 -8.11 4.69
N MET A 288 8.78 -6.83 4.89
CA MET A 288 9.12 -6.27 6.21
C MET A 288 7.95 -6.35 7.20
N PHE A 289 6.69 -6.41 6.73
CA PHE A 289 5.53 -6.61 7.59
C PHE A 289 5.37 -8.05 8.09
N ILE A 290 5.91 -9.07 7.41
CA ILE A 290 5.69 -10.48 7.80
C ILE A 290 6.15 -10.74 9.25
N PRO A 291 7.39 -10.39 9.68
CA PRO A 291 7.80 -10.58 11.07
C PRO A 291 6.89 -9.84 12.06
N SER A 292 6.46 -8.63 11.73
CA SER A 292 5.56 -7.85 12.59
C SER A 292 4.18 -8.50 12.76
N THR A 293 3.63 -9.09 11.70
CA THR A 293 2.36 -9.82 11.79
C THR A 293 2.48 -11.09 12.63
N VAL A 294 3.63 -11.77 12.59
CA VAL A 294 3.87 -12.94 13.46
C VAL A 294 4.00 -12.49 14.92
N ALA A 295 4.68 -11.37 15.19
CA ALA A 295 4.82 -10.82 16.53
C ALA A 295 3.47 -10.46 17.18
N GLN A 296 2.46 -10.05 16.39
CA GLN A 296 1.10 -9.77 16.88
C GLN A 296 0.42 -10.99 17.54
N PHE A 297 0.77 -12.22 17.15
CA PHE A 297 0.24 -13.43 17.77
C PHE A 297 0.90 -13.76 19.11
N PHE A 298 2.07 -13.17 19.38
CA PHE A 298 2.92 -13.51 20.54
C PHE A 298 3.36 -12.25 21.32
N PRO A 299 2.43 -11.45 21.87
CA PRO A 299 2.76 -10.18 22.53
C PRO A 299 3.64 -10.34 23.79
N ASN A 300 3.59 -11.50 24.46
CA ASN A 300 4.16 -11.70 25.81
C ASN A 300 5.56 -12.34 25.85
N TYR A 301 6.22 -12.58 24.70
CA TYR A 301 7.54 -13.23 24.68
C TYR A 301 8.68 -12.21 24.51
N GLU A 302 9.35 -11.85 25.62
CA GLU A 302 10.46 -10.87 25.66
C GLU A 302 11.63 -11.23 24.73
N SER A 303 11.94 -12.52 24.57
CA SER A 303 13.02 -13.01 23.70
C SER A 303 12.74 -12.81 22.20
N MET A 304 11.47 -12.80 21.79
CA MET A 304 11.06 -12.46 20.42
C MET A 304 11.07 -10.96 20.19
N GLN A 305 10.86 -10.13 21.21
CA GLN A 305 10.93 -8.67 21.09
C GLN A 305 12.36 -8.16 20.84
N GLY A 306 13.42 -8.85 21.27
CA GLY A 306 14.80 -8.41 21.02
C GLY A 306 15.23 -8.48 19.55
N ILE A 307 15.06 -9.65 18.92
CA ILE A 307 15.44 -9.86 17.51
C ILE A 307 14.37 -9.30 16.57
N MET A 308 13.08 -9.52 16.85
CA MET A 308 12.00 -9.00 16.00
C MET A 308 11.78 -7.50 16.22
N GLY A 309 12.04 -6.96 17.41
CA GLY A 309 11.95 -5.52 17.70
C GLY A 309 12.88 -4.66 16.85
N ALA A 310 14.07 -5.16 16.53
CA ALA A 310 15.01 -4.50 15.61
C ALA A 310 14.49 -4.43 14.16
N PHE A 311 13.58 -5.33 13.77
CA PHE A 311 12.89 -5.33 12.48
C PHE A 311 11.49 -4.67 12.54
N ILE A 312 11.01 -4.32 13.74
CA ILE A 312 9.72 -3.68 13.97
C ILE A 312 9.89 -2.15 14.11
N ASN A 313 11.08 -1.66 14.44
CA ASN A 313 11.33 -0.22 14.55
C ASN A 313 11.79 0.38 13.21
N PRO A 314 10.98 1.21 12.53
CA PRO A 314 11.35 1.85 11.27
C PRO A 314 12.50 2.84 11.40
N MET A 315 12.79 3.32 12.61
CA MET A 315 13.90 4.23 12.89
C MET A 315 15.22 3.49 13.15
N SER A 316 15.20 2.16 13.24
CA SER A 316 16.43 1.39 13.38
C SER A 316 17.24 1.40 12.09
N TRP A 317 18.57 1.53 12.23
CA TRP A 317 19.51 1.41 11.12
C TRP A 317 19.42 0.04 10.44
N THR A 318 19.20 -1.03 11.22
CA THR A 318 19.05 -2.40 10.69
C THR A 318 17.84 -2.50 9.77
N TYR A 319 16.70 -1.95 10.19
CA TYR A 319 15.48 -1.91 9.40
C TYR A 319 15.70 -1.20 8.07
N ASN A 320 16.30 -0.01 8.10
CA ASN A 320 16.51 0.81 6.92
C ASN A 320 17.50 0.19 5.92
N ILE A 321 18.57 -0.45 6.39
CA ILE A 321 19.52 -1.15 5.53
C ILE A 321 18.86 -2.37 4.88
N THR A 322 18.15 -3.19 5.66
CA THR A 322 17.45 -4.37 5.12
C THR A 322 16.38 -3.95 4.12
N PHE A 323 15.60 -2.90 4.42
CA PHE A 323 14.59 -2.37 3.51
C PHE A 323 15.20 -1.83 2.22
N ALA A 324 16.30 -1.08 2.30
CA ALA A 324 17.01 -0.59 1.11
C ALA A 324 17.54 -1.73 0.24
N LEU A 325 18.12 -2.77 0.83
CA LEU A 325 18.57 -3.96 0.11
C LEU A 325 17.41 -4.69 -0.59
N LEU A 326 16.28 -4.86 0.08
CA LEU A 326 15.08 -5.50 -0.50
C LEU A 326 14.46 -4.69 -1.64
N ILE A 327 14.64 -3.36 -1.67
CA ILE A 327 14.17 -2.52 -2.79
C ILE A 327 15.09 -2.63 -4.01
N ILE A 328 16.40 -2.79 -3.76
CA ILE A 328 17.42 -2.78 -4.82
C ILE A 328 17.54 -4.13 -5.53
N ILE A 329 17.39 -5.24 -4.79
CA ILE A 329 17.47 -6.62 -5.29
C ILE A 329 16.17 -7.01 -6.00
#